data_AF-A0A8D2ZQP5-F1
#
_entry.id   AF-A0A8D2ZQP5-F1
#
_cell.length_a   1.000
_cell.length_b   1.000
_cell.length_c   1.000
_cell.angle_alpha   90.00
_cell.angle_beta   90.00
_cell.angle_gamma   90.00
#
_symmetry.space_group_name_H-M   'P 1'
#
loop_
_entity.id
_entity.type
_entity.pdbx_description
1 polymer ?
#
loop_
_entity_poly.entity_id
_entity_poly.type
_entity_poly.pdbx_seq_one_letter_code
_entity_poly.pdbx_strand_id
1 'polypeptide(L)'
;MSNLKAWLEDEHRSELILKHQLKALSEALSQQQAEKPISSSSPWVHCSVRASTQTPTKTPQCERVASSITAQMHKEEEANAECQRKFSALPVPSRVIQPLYQEMMERREKERQQGHEQRKNFLLSAQKPFSFQEREKEKREKLIASQDQENKVPTVGKPRRKLEKDSLHSELKDQEEVCRTVHAQATVRQENSSAPLIPKRRSAEHTRKEKLGFLDEKPSFQPKIIPQVPDFSRLHKALQTEALRKTESRDVTKCRPFHLRTSALPERQRMMSPKKSQEPKLSLSRSKSLGALTSLSPDTLPTYITDAVRKRGMAIRKSLEMRDSKNHEHAEWLRKYQTRSQAMKKTVALHAKFLDPHSSLKEVCDEKLKQHM
;
A
#
# COMPACT_ATOMS: atom_id res chain seq x y z
N MET A 1 -41.05 -18.40 2.35
CA MET A 1 -41.07 -17.09 1.65
C MET A 1 -40.88 -15.88 2.59
N SER A 2 -40.96 -16.06 3.92
CA SER A 2 -40.90 -14.98 4.91
C SER A 2 -39.52 -14.33 5.09
N ASN A 3 -38.43 -15.08 4.84
CA ASN A 3 -37.07 -14.59 5.06
C ASN A 3 -36.65 -13.54 4.01
N LEU A 4 -36.96 -13.76 2.72
CA LEU A 4 -36.58 -12.82 1.64
C LEU A 4 -37.17 -11.41 1.81
N LYS A 5 -38.36 -11.30 2.41
CA LYS A 5 -39.01 -10.01 2.65
C LYS A 5 -38.34 -9.21 3.77
N ALA A 6 -37.83 -9.90 4.80
CA ALA A 6 -37.09 -9.28 5.89
C ALA A 6 -35.74 -8.72 5.42
N TRP A 7 -35.03 -9.46 4.56
CA TRP A 7 -33.76 -8.99 3.98
C TRP A 7 -33.96 -7.76 3.08
N LEU A 8 -35.03 -7.72 2.28
CA LEU A 8 -35.33 -6.58 1.42
C LEU A 8 -35.72 -5.33 2.23
N GLU A 9 -36.43 -5.50 3.35
CA GLU A 9 -36.75 -4.38 4.25
C GLU A 9 -35.51 -3.87 4.99
N ASP A 10 -34.58 -4.74 5.40
CA ASP A 10 -33.33 -4.33 6.05
C ASP A 10 -32.40 -3.59 5.08
N GLU A 11 -32.36 -4.04 3.82
CA GLU A 11 -31.59 -3.37 2.77
C GLU A 11 -32.15 -1.98 2.48
N HIS A 12 -33.48 -1.83 2.38
CA HIS A 12 -34.12 -0.52 2.24
C HIS A 12 -33.89 0.40 3.45
N ARG A 13 -33.89 -0.14 4.67
CA ARG A 13 -33.58 0.63 5.89
C ARG A 13 -32.13 1.10 5.87
N SER A 14 -31.19 0.24 5.47
CA SER A 14 -29.78 0.60 5.35
C SER A 14 -29.55 1.69 4.29
N GLU A 15 -30.25 1.61 3.16
CA GLU A 15 -30.18 2.60 2.09
C GLU A 15 -30.76 3.96 2.53
N LEU A 16 -31.85 3.95 3.31
CA LEU A 16 -32.46 5.16 3.84
C LEU A 16 -31.54 5.87 4.87
N ILE A 17 -30.87 5.09 5.72
CA ILE A 17 -29.90 5.60 6.69
C ILE A 17 -28.71 6.24 5.96
N LEU A 18 -28.19 5.57 4.92
CA LEU A 18 -27.09 6.12 4.12
C LEU A 18 -27.48 7.41 3.40
N LYS A 19 -28.69 7.48 2.83
CA LYS A 19 -29.22 8.70 2.21
C LYS A 19 -29.34 9.85 3.21
N HIS A 20 -29.79 9.57 4.43
CA HIS A 20 -29.90 10.58 5.49
C HIS A 20 -28.52 11.09 5.94
N GLN A 21 -27.54 10.20 6.11
CA GLN A 21 -26.16 10.58 6.44
C GLN A 21 -25.52 11.42 5.34
N LEU A 22 -25.75 11.07 4.07
CA LEU A 22 -25.19 11.81 2.93
C LEU A 22 -25.80 13.21 2.82
N LYS A 23 -27.10 13.36 3.13
CA LYS A 23 -27.77 14.66 3.21
C LYS A 23 -27.22 15.53 4.34
N ALA A 24 -27.04 14.96 5.54
CA ALA A 24 -26.45 15.67 6.68
C ALA A 24 -25.02 16.16 6.40
N LEU A 25 -24.21 15.34 5.71
CA LEU A 25 -22.85 15.73 5.29
C LEU A 25 -22.87 16.85 4.23
N SER A 26 -23.83 16.81 3.30
CA SER A 26 -24.01 17.88 2.30
C SER A 26 -24.41 19.20 2.95
N GLU A 27 -25.32 19.18 3.93
CA GLU A 27 -25.76 20.37 4.65
C GLU A 27 -24.64 20.96 5.52
N ALA A 28 -23.85 20.11 6.20
CA ALA A 28 -22.69 20.54 6.97
C ALA A 28 -21.61 21.20 6.09
N LEU A 29 -21.37 20.67 4.89
CA LEU A 29 -20.43 21.26 3.93
C LEU A 29 -20.93 22.62 3.39
N SER A 30 -22.23 22.76 3.19
CA SER A 30 -22.85 24.03 2.77
C SER A 30 -22.73 25.11 3.85
N GLN A 31 -22.84 24.75 5.13
CA GLN A 31 -22.67 25.68 6.26
C GLN A 31 -21.21 26.15 6.41
N GLN A 32 -20.23 25.27 6.22
CA GLN A 32 -18.81 25.66 6.23
C GLN A 32 -18.42 26.62 5.10
N GLN A 33 -19.13 26.60 3.96
CA GLN A 33 -18.87 27.54 2.87
C GLN A 33 -19.52 28.91 3.10
N ALA A 34 -20.56 29.00 3.94
CA ALA A 34 -21.20 30.24 4.33
C ALA A 34 -20.41 31.01 5.40
N GLU A 35 -19.67 30.31 6.27
CA GLU A 35 -18.82 30.92 7.31
C GLU A 35 -17.36 31.09 6.84
N LYS A 36 -17.13 31.91 5.82
CA LYS A 36 -15.78 32.45 5.57
C LYS A 36 -15.59 33.73 6.39
N PRO A 37 -14.59 33.84 7.28
CA PRO A 37 -14.32 35.09 7.96
C PRO A 37 -13.86 36.12 6.94
N ILE A 38 -14.57 37.25 6.90
CA ILE A 38 -14.14 38.47 6.23
C ILE A 38 -12.81 38.85 6.87
N SER A 39 -11.73 38.73 6.09
CA SER A 39 -10.39 39.13 6.50
C SER A 39 -10.38 40.64 6.73
N SER A 40 -10.50 41.07 7.99
CA SER A 40 -10.33 42.46 8.38
C SER A 40 -8.84 42.81 8.30
N SER A 41 -8.45 43.61 7.31
CA SER A 41 -7.12 44.20 7.25
C SER A 41 -6.96 45.20 8.40
N SER A 42 -5.95 45.01 9.25
CA SER A 42 -5.61 45.93 10.34
C SER A 42 -5.31 47.35 9.82
N PRO A 43 -5.70 48.42 10.55
CA PRO A 43 -5.34 49.78 10.19
C PRO A 43 -3.86 50.06 10.47
N TRP A 44 -3.19 50.66 9.51
CA TRP A 44 -1.78 51.06 9.63
C TRP A 44 -1.69 52.28 10.56
N VAL A 45 -0.84 52.18 11.58
CA VAL A 45 -0.54 53.28 12.51
C VAL A 45 0.40 54.26 11.81
N HIS A 46 -0.07 55.46 11.51
CA HIS A 46 0.81 56.56 11.08
C HIS A 46 1.50 57.18 12.30
N CYS A 47 2.84 57.11 12.31
CA CYS A 47 3.68 57.88 13.23
C CYS A 47 3.65 59.37 12.86
N SER A 48 3.06 60.21 13.71
CA SER A 48 3.16 61.67 13.58
C SER A 48 4.53 62.14 14.06
N VAL A 49 5.42 62.51 13.13
CA VAL A 49 6.66 63.24 13.45
C VAL A 49 6.30 64.71 13.64
N ARG A 50 6.63 65.24 14.82
CA ARG A 50 6.44 66.63 15.22
C ARG A 50 7.41 67.51 14.42
N ALA A 51 6.91 68.33 13.49
CA ALA A 51 7.73 69.28 12.74
C ALA A 51 7.87 70.59 13.51
N SER A 52 9.12 70.97 13.75
CA SER A 52 9.55 72.24 14.36
C SER A 52 9.29 73.41 13.39
N THR A 53 8.71 74.48 13.90
CA THR A 53 8.43 75.72 13.17
C THR A 53 9.71 76.52 12.93
N GLN A 54 10.23 76.52 11.70
CA GLN A 54 11.07 77.60 11.20
C GLN A 54 10.65 77.92 9.75
N THR A 55 10.18 79.14 9.54
CA THR A 55 9.84 79.69 8.23
C THR A 55 11.08 80.29 7.58
N PRO A 56 11.36 79.96 6.31
CA PRO A 56 12.00 80.91 5.42
C PRO A 56 11.02 81.37 4.35
N THR A 57 11.02 82.67 4.11
CA THR A 57 10.32 83.40 3.04
C THR A 57 10.49 82.67 1.70
N LYS A 58 9.39 82.23 1.07
CA LYS A 58 9.41 81.56 -0.23
C LYS A 58 8.84 82.45 -1.33
N THR A 59 9.57 82.50 -2.43
CA THR A 59 9.19 83.11 -3.70
C THR A 59 8.10 82.28 -4.42
N PRO A 60 7.22 82.91 -5.21
CA PRO A 60 6.02 82.29 -5.80
C PRO A 60 6.29 81.17 -6.83
N GLN A 61 7.55 80.99 -7.24
CA GLN A 61 7.96 79.92 -8.16
C GLN A 61 8.09 78.57 -7.45
N CYS A 62 8.27 78.55 -6.12
CA CYS A 62 8.46 77.32 -5.35
C CYS A 62 7.13 76.60 -5.01
N GLU A 63 6.02 77.34 -4.88
CA GLU A 63 4.69 76.77 -4.57
C GLU A 63 4.08 75.99 -5.74
N ARG A 64 4.32 76.44 -6.98
CA ARG A 64 3.83 75.75 -8.19
C ARG A 64 4.52 74.40 -8.39
N VAL A 65 5.81 74.32 -8.06
CA VAL A 65 6.60 73.08 -8.11
C VAL A 65 6.23 72.13 -6.96
N ALA A 66 5.98 72.65 -5.76
CA ALA A 66 5.51 71.83 -4.63
C ALA A 66 4.11 71.22 -4.89
N SER A 67 3.22 71.97 -5.53
CA SER A 67 1.87 71.50 -5.89
C SER A 67 1.89 70.46 -7.03
N SER A 68 2.82 70.57 -7.98
CA SER A 68 2.97 69.56 -9.03
C SER A 68 3.60 68.26 -8.52
N ILE A 69 4.56 68.34 -7.60
CA ILE A 69 5.20 67.17 -6.98
C ILE A 69 4.17 66.40 -6.14
N THR A 70 3.35 67.08 -5.34
CA THR A 70 2.31 66.44 -4.52
C THR A 70 1.21 65.78 -5.37
N ALA A 71 0.79 66.41 -6.47
CA ALA A 71 -0.16 65.80 -7.41
C ALA A 71 0.43 64.57 -8.15
N GLN A 72 1.74 64.58 -8.44
CA GLN A 72 2.42 63.45 -9.05
C GLN A 72 2.58 62.28 -8.07
N MET A 73 2.92 62.57 -6.81
CA MET A 73 2.97 61.58 -5.73
C MET A 73 1.61 60.90 -5.51
N HIS A 74 0.51 61.65 -5.54
CA HIS A 74 -0.84 61.10 -5.38
C HIS A 74 -1.21 60.15 -6.53
N LYS A 75 -0.86 60.50 -7.77
CA LYS A 75 -1.08 59.62 -8.94
C LYS A 75 -0.24 58.35 -8.87
N GLU A 76 0.98 58.46 -8.38
CA GLU A 76 1.87 57.30 -8.19
C GLU A 76 1.36 56.39 -7.06
N GLU A 77 0.80 56.97 -5.99
CA GLU A 77 0.15 56.23 -4.91
C GLU A 77 -1.10 55.48 -5.40
N GLU A 78 -1.95 56.12 -6.21
CA GLU A 78 -3.11 55.48 -6.84
C GLU A 78 -2.71 54.33 -7.78
N ALA A 79 -1.68 54.53 -8.61
CA ALA A 79 -1.15 53.48 -9.49
C ALA A 79 -0.56 52.31 -8.70
N ASN A 80 0.14 52.60 -7.60
CA ASN A 80 0.65 51.59 -6.68
C ASN A 80 -0.49 50.85 -5.97
N ALA A 81 -1.58 51.52 -5.62
CA ALA A 81 -2.78 50.89 -5.04
C ALA A 81 -3.50 49.98 -6.05
N GLU A 82 -3.55 50.36 -7.32
CA GLU A 82 -4.08 49.52 -8.39
C GLU A 82 -3.21 48.28 -8.64
N CYS A 83 -1.88 48.41 -8.58
CA CYS A 83 -0.93 47.30 -8.71
C CYS A 83 -0.95 46.34 -7.51
N GLN A 84 -1.30 46.83 -6.32
CA GLN A 84 -1.51 46.02 -5.13
C GLN A 84 -2.83 45.22 -5.17
N ARG A 85 -3.74 45.57 -6.08
CA ARG A 85 -5.00 44.84 -6.28
C ARG A 85 -4.69 43.50 -6.96
N LYS A 86 -4.63 42.43 -6.16
CA LYS A 86 -4.43 41.07 -6.65
C LYS A 86 -5.68 40.60 -7.39
N PHE A 87 -5.73 40.82 -8.70
CA PHE A 87 -6.74 40.24 -9.57
C PHE A 87 -6.57 38.73 -9.57
N SER A 88 -7.45 38.05 -8.84
CA SER A 88 -7.55 36.60 -8.87
C SER A 88 -8.77 36.22 -9.72
N ALA A 89 -8.58 35.27 -10.63
CA ALA A 89 -9.68 34.73 -11.39
C ALA A 89 -10.67 34.04 -10.45
N LEU A 90 -11.96 34.15 -10.74
CA LEU A 90 -12.97 33.38 -10.03
C LEU A 90 -12.70 31.88 -10.22
N PRO A 91 -12.81 31.07 -9.15
CA PRO A 91 -12.58 29.64 -9.27
C PRO A 91 -13.56 29.03 -10.28
N VAL A 92 -13.07 28.06 -11.05
CA VAL A 92 -13.88 27.37 -12.06
C VAL A 92 -15.07 26.69 -11.38
N PRO A 93 -16.31 26.85 -11.89
CA PRO A 93 -17.50 26.24 -11.31
C PRO A 93 -17.38 24.72 -11.16
N SER A 94 -17.82 24.21 -10.01
CA SER A 94 -17.76 22.79 -9.65
C SER A 94 -18.37 21.87 -10.72
N ARG A 95 -19.44 22.31 -11.38
CA ARG A 95 -20.13 21.56 -12.45
C ARG A 95 -19.20 21.14 -13.61
N VAL A 96 -18.13 21.89 -13.87
CA VAL A 96 -17.17 21.57 -14.93
C VAL A 96 -16.15 20.52 -14.47
N ILE A 97 -15.77 20.54 -13.19
CA ILE A 97 -14.71 19.66 -12.64
C ILE A 97 -15.28 18.33 -12.14
N GLN A 98 -16.50 18.35 -11.61
CA GLN A 98 -17.13 17.20 -10.95
C GLN A 98 -17.25 15.95 -11.84
N PRO A 99 -17.69 16.03 -13.12
CA PRO A 99 -17.79 14.85 -13.98
C PRO A 99 -16.43 14.19 -14.25
N LEU A 100 -15.41 15.00 -14.53
CA LEU A 100 -14.04 14.50 -14.79
C LEU A 100 -13.42 13.87 -13.54
N TYR A 101 -13.69 14.43 -12.37
CA TYR A 101 -13.25 13.85 -11.11
C TYR A 101 -13.93 12.50 -10.83
N GLN A 102 -15.24 12.39 -11.09
CA GLN A 102 -15.98 11.13 -10.95
C GLN A 102 -15.39 10.04 -11.85
N GLU A 103 -15.16 10.33 -13.14
CA GLU A 103 -14.56 9.37 -14.09
C GLU A 103 -13.17 8.90 -13.63
N MET A 104 -12.33 9.83 -13.16
CA MET A 104 -11.01 9.50 -12.63
C MET A 104 -11.10 8.57 -11.40
N MET A 105 -12.05 8.83 -10.51
CA MET A 105 -12.26 8.03 -9.30
C MET A 105 -12.80 6.64 -9.63
N GLU A 106 -13.73 6.52 -10.58
CA GLU A 106 -14.24 5.24 -11.07
C GLU A 106 -13.15 4.38 -11.71
N ARG A 107 -12.26 4.98 -12.51
CA ARG A 107 -11.11 4.27 -13.08
C ARG A 107 -10.22 3.71 -11.98
N ARG A 108 -9.88 4.52 -10.97
CA ARG A 108 -9.06 4.10 -9.83
C ARG A 108 -9.74 2.99 -9.02
N GLU A 109 -11.07 3.03 -8.90
CA GLU A 109 -11.84 1.98 -8.24
C GLU A 109 -11.74 0.65 -9.01
N LYS A 110 -11.94 0.69 -10.33
CA LYS A 110 -11.82 -0.49 -11.20
C LYS A 110 -10.44 -1.13 -11.10
N GLU A 111 -9.37 -0.32 -11.13
CA GLU A 111 -8.00 -0.80 -10.95
C GLU A 111 -7.79 -1.47 -9.57
N ARG A 112 -8.38 -0.89 -8.52
CA ARG A 112 -8.30 -1.46 -7.16
C ARG A 112 -9.03 -2.80 -7.06
N GLN A 113 -10.24 -2.88 -7.62
CA GLN A 113 -11.04 -4.11 -7.67
C GLN A 113 -10.31 -5.20 -8.44
N GLN A 114 -9.78 -4.88 -9.63
CA GLN A 114 -9.01 -5.81 -10.44
C GLN A 114 -7.75 -6.31 -9.69
N GLY A 115 -7.02 -5.42 -9.03
CA GLY A 115 -5.85 -5.79 -8.23
C GLY A 115 -6.21 -6.62 -6.99
N HIS A 116 -7.43 -6.50 -6.46
CA HIS A 116 -7.92 -7.35 -5.38
C HIS A 116 -8.27 -8.75 -5.91
N GLU A 117 -8.98 -8.82 -7.03
CA GLU A 117 -9.36 -10.07 -7.68
C GLU A 117 -8.14 -10.88 -8.15
N GLN A 118 -7.14 -10.23 -8.75
CA GLN A 118 -5.88 -10.87 -9.13
C GLN A 118 -5.16 -11.47 -7.92
N ARG A 119 -5.07 -10.73 -6.80
CA ARG A 119 -4.47 -11.24 -5.56
C ARG A 119 -5.27 -12.40 -4.99
N LYS A 120 -6.60 -12.31 -4.96
CA LYS A 120 -7.47 -13.39 -4.52
C LYS A 120 -7.26 -14.66 -5.35
N ASN A 121 -7.26 -14.54 -6.68
CA ASN A 121 -7.07 -15.66 -7.59
C ASN A 121 -5.66 -16.27 -7.45
N PHE A 122 -4.64 -15.43 -7.33
CA PHE A 122 -3.28 -15.88 -7.04
C PHE A 122 -3.21 -16.67 -5.73
N LEU A 123 -3.78 -16.15 -4.64
CA LEU A 123 -3.82 -16.82 -3.34
C LEU A 123 -4.53 -18.17 -3.41
N LEU A 124 -5.68 -18.24 -4.10
CA LEU A 124 -6.41 -19.49 -4.32
C LEU A 124 -5.58 -20.49 -5.14
N SER A 125 -4.82 -20.04 -6.14
CA SER A 125 -3.96 -20.92 -6.94
C SER A 125 -2.71 -21.41 -6.17
N ALA A 126 -2.18 -20.57 -5.27
CA ALA A 126 -1.02 -20.87 -4.44
C ALA A 126 -1.38 -21.69 -3.20
N GLN A 127 -2.66 -21.69 -2.82
CA GLN A 127 -3.20 -22.58 -1.81
C GLN A 127 -3.05 -24.01 -2.31
N LYS A 128 -2.14 -24.76 -1.69
CA LYS A 128 -2.12 -26.23 -1.79
C LYS A 128 -3.10 -26.72 -0.74
N PRO A 129 -4.36 -27.02 -1.07
CA PRO A 129 -5.24 -27.62 -0.09
C PRO A 129 -4.57 -28.90 0.40
N PHE A 130 -4.46 -29.06 1.72
CA PHE A 130 -4.14 -30.37 2.25
C PHE A 130 -5.19 -31.34 1.69
N SER A 131 -4.76 -32.49 1.18
CA SER A 131 -5.63 -33.51 0.58
C SER A 131 -6.66 -34.09 1.56
N PHE A 132 -6.80 -33.52 2.76
CA PHE A 132 -7.83 -33.83 3.72
C PHE A 132 -9.23 -33.49 3.20
N GLN A 133 -9.43 -32.35 2.53
CA GLN A 133 -10.77 -31.99 2.04
C GLN A 133 -11.20 -32.86 0.86
N GLU A 134 -10.27 -33.21 -0.04
CA GLU A 134 -10.50 -34.19 -1.11
C GLU A 134 -10.72 -35.59 -0.53
N ARG A 135 -9.92 -36.02 0.45
CA ARG A 135 -10.10 -37.31 1.16
C ARG A 135 -11.40 -37.37 1.95
N GLU A 136 -11.85 -36.27 2.54
CA GLU A 136 -13.12 -36.21 3.28
C GLU A 136 -14.31 -36.26 2.31
N LYS A 137 -14.23 -35.55 1.17
CA LYS A 137 -15.23 -35.65 0.09
C LYS A 137 -15.29 -37.06 -0.48
N GLU A 138 -14.14 -37.67 -0.79
CA GLU A 138 -14.04 -39.04 -1.26
C GLU A 138 -14.58 -40.02 -0.20
N LYS A 139 -14.31 -39.79 1.09
CA LYS A 139 -14.88 -40.59 2.19
C LYS A 139 -16.39 -40.40 2.30
N ARG A 140 -16.93 -39.19 2.15
CA ARG A 140 -18.37 -38.91 2.14
C ARG A 140 -19.06 -39.51 0.92
N GLU A 141 -18.47 -39.41 -0.28
CA GLU A 141 -18.98 -40.05 -1.50
C GLU A 141 -18.95 -41.57 -1.39
N LYS A 142 -17.89 -42.18 -0.85
CA LYS A 142 -17.82 -43.63 -0.57
C LYS A 142 -18.89 -44.07 0.42
N LEU A 143 -19.18 -43.27 1.45
CA LEU A 143 -20.25 -43.56 2.40
C LEU A 143 -21.64 -43.46 1.74
N ILE A 144 -21.88 -42.46 0.88
CA ILE A 144 -23.15 -42.30 0.15
C ILE A 144 -23.32 -43.45 -0.86
N ALA A 145 -22.28 -43.81 -1.61
CA ALA A 145 -22.30 -44.93 -2.55
C ALA A 145 -22.48 -46.30 -1.87
N SER A 146 -22.07 -46.43 -0.59
CA SER A 146 -22.31 -47.64 0.20
C SER A 146 -23.73 -47.68 0.77
N GLN A 147 -24.33 -46.52 1.07
CA GLN A 147 -25.69 -46.40 1.57
C GLN A 147 -26.75 -46.71 0.50
N ASP A 148 -26.43 -46.49 -0.79
CA ASP A 148 -27.29 -46.86 -1.92
C ASP A 148 -27.31 -48.38 -2.21
N GLN A 149 -26.37 -49.17 -1.67
CA GLN A 149 -26.37 -50.63 -1.79
C GLN A 149 -27.10 -51.37 -0.66
N GLU A 150 -27.39 -50.71 0.46
CA GLU A 150 -27.96 -51.38 1.65
C GLU A 150 -29.49 -51.40 1.72
N ASN A 151 -30.18 -51.01 0.63
CA ASN A 151 -31.64 -51.01 0.57
C ASN A 151 -32.25 -52.27 -0.06
N LYS A 152 -31.72 -53.47 0.19
CA LYS A 152 -32.48 -54.73 -0.02
C LYS A 152 -32.22 -55.73 1.11
N VAL A 153 -33.29 -56.02 1.86
CA VAL A 153 -33.63 -57.24 2.63
C VAL A 153 -34.00 -56.94 4.11
N PRO A 154 -35.18 -57.40 4.60
CA PRO A 154 -35.68 -57.05 5.93
C PRO A 154 -35.46 -58.16 6.97
N THR A 155 -35.59 -57.75 8.25
CA THR A 155 -36.28 -58.44 9.36
C THR A 155 -35.43 -58.86 10.59
N VAL A 156 -35.99 -58.50 11.74
CA VAL A 156 -35.92 -59.08 13.12
C VAL A 156 -34.82 -58.56 14.05
N GLY A 157 -35.22 -57.93 15.18
CA GLY A 157 -34.34 -57.90 16.35
C GLY A 157 -34.54 -56.95 17.55
N LYS A 158 -35.77 -56.48 17.91
CA LYS A 158 -36.18 -56.02 19.28
C LYS A 158 -35.41 -54.84 19.99
N PRO A 159 -36.03 -54.19 21.00
CA PRO A 159 -36.07 -52.73 21.06
C PRO A 159 -35.14 -52.09 22.12
N ARG A 160 -34.69 -50.85 21.85
CA ARG A 160 -34.20 -49.93 22.88
C ARG A 160 -35.12 -48.70 22.99
N ARG A 161 -35.55 -48.52 24.23
CA ARG A 161 -36.45 -47.55 24.88
C ARG A 161 -36.68 -46.22 24.15
N LYS A 162 -37.97 -45.87 24.06
CA LYS A 162 -38.48 -44.53 23.77
C LYS A 162 -38.00 -43.55 24.87
N LEU A 163 -37.56 -42.37 24.45
CA LEU A 163 -37.88 -41.12 25.15
C LEU A 163 -38.22 -40.09 24.08
N GLU A 164 -39.27 -39.34 24.36
CA GLU A 164 -40.06 -38.54 23.43
C GLU A 164 -39.28 -37.42 22.74
N LYS A 165 -39.74 -37.14 21.53
CA LYS A 165 -39.52 -35.90 20.81
C LYS A 165 -40.44 -34.87 21.44
N ASP A 166 -39.86 -33.83 22.01
CA ASP A 166 -40.51 -32.54 22.14
C ASP A 166 -39.72 -31.47 21.38
N SER A 167 -40.48 -30.46 20.99
CA SER A 167 -40.30 -29.54 19.89
C SER A 167 -39.02 -28.71 19.84
N LEU A 168 -38.74 -28.33 18.59
CA LEU A 168 -37.95 -27.20 18.14
C LEU A 168 -38.22 -25.93 18.96
N HIS A 169 -37.16 -25.24 19.38
CA HIS A 169 -36.78 -23.86 19.00
C HIS A 169 -36.00 -23.17 20.15
N SER A 170 -34.94 -22.45 19.78
CA SER A 170 -34.02 -21.60 20.57
C SER A 170 -33.04 -22.27 21.56
N GLU A 171 -31.78 -22.46 21.14
CA GLU A 171 -30.56 -22.01 21.86
C GLU A 171 -29.30 -22.50 21.14
N LEU A 172 -28.79 -21.70 20.20
CA LEU A 172 -27.48 -21.87 19.57
C LEU A 172 -26.40 -21.06 20.32
N LYS A 173 -26.41 -21.10 21.66
CA LYS A 173 -25.40 -20.42 22.49
C LYS A 173 -24.67 -21.34 23.47
N ASP A 174 -25.18 -22.53 23.75
CA ASP A 174 -24.64 -23.35 24.85
C ASP A 174 -23.70 -24.47 24.41
N GLN A 175 -23.50 -24.66 23.10
CA GLN A 175 -22.62 -25.73 22.60
C GLN A 175 -21.11 -25.41 22.77
N GLU A 176 -20.75 -24.12 22.87
CA GLU A 176 -19.34 -23.71 23.07
C GLU A 176 -18.91 -23.81 24.54
N GLU A 177 -19.83 -23.66 25.49
CA GLU A 177 -19.52 -23.73 26.93
C GLU A 177 -19.32 -25.19 27.42
N VAL A 178 -20.11 -26.13 26.89
CA VAL A 178 -19.99 -27.57 27.24
C VAL A 178 -18.65 -28.16 26.78
N CYS A 179 -18.08 -27.68 25.67
CA CYS A 179 -16.79 -28.14 25.17
C CYS A 179 -15.62 -27.67 26.05
N ARG A 180 -15.76 -26.57 26.80
CA ARG A 180 -14.73 -26.10 27.74
C ARG A 180 -14.73 -26.87 29.05
N THR A 181 -15.90 -27.30 29.53
CA THR A 181 -16.01 -28.10 30.77
C THR A 181 -15.48 -29.53 30.63
N VAL A 182 -15.56 -30.13 29.43
CA VAL A 182 -15.05 -31.49 29.19
C VAL A 182 -13.51 -31.54 29.18
N HIS A 183 -12.84 -30.47 28.75
CA HIS A 183 -11.37 -30.41 28.79
C HIS A 183 -10.80 -30.17 30.19
N ALA A 184 -11.54 -29.49 31.07
CA ALA A 184 -11.09 -29.24 32.45
C ALA A 184 -11.22 -30.47 33.36
N GLN A 185 -12.17 -31.38 33.11
CA GLN A 185 -12.29 -32.62 33.89
C GLN A 185 -11.29 -33.70 33.45
N ALA A 186 -10.80 -33.64 32.21
CA ALA A 186 -9.79 -34.58 31.70
C ALA A 186 -8.39 -34.36 32.30
N THR A 187 -8.06 -33.15 32.75
CA THR A 187 -6.75 -32.82 33.36
C THR A 187 -6.65 -33.19 34.84
N VAL A 188 -7.77 -33.36 35.56
CA VAL A 188 -7.77 -33.67 37.01
C VAL A 188 -7.67 -35.18 37.31
N ARG A 189 -7.94 -36.05 36.34
CA ARG A 189 -8.03 -37.51 36.56
C ARG A 189 -6.75 -38.29 36.20
N GLN A 190 -5.62 -37.61 35.99
CA GLN A 190 -4.38 -38.24 35.50
C GLN A 190 -3.19 -38.21 36.48
N GLU A 191 -3.42 -37.98 37.78
CA GLU A 191 -2.32 -37.99 38.77
C GLU A 191 -2.16 -39.29 39.59
N ASN A 192 -2.99 -40.32 39.40
CA ASN A 192 -2.87 -41.55 40.19
C ASN A 192 -2.86 -42.82 39.31
N SER A 193 -1.68 -43.22 38.82
CA SER A 193 -1.37 -44.65 38.64
C SER A 193 0.15 -44.90 38.67
N SER A 194 0.56 -45.76 39.58
CA SER A 194 1.93 -46.19 39.85
C SER A 194 2.38 -47.35 38.93
N ALA A 195 3.59 -47.23 38.34
CA ALA A 195 4.52 -48.26 37.81
C ALA A 195 4.17 -49.06 36.51
N PRO A 196 5.14 -49.74 35.84
CA PRO A 196 6.53 -49.34 35.48
C PRO A 196 6.94 -49.58 33.99
N LEU A 197 8.07 -48.96 33.60
CA LEU A 197 9.04 -49.28 32.52
C LEU A 197 8.58 -49.59 31.08
N ILE A 198 8.75 -48.62 30.16
CA ILE A 198 9.25 -48.85 28.79
C ILE A 198 10.20 -47.69 28.40
N PRO A 199 11.43 -47.95 27.93
CA PRO A 199 12.37 -46.89 27.55
C PRO A 199 12.22 -46.48 26.08
N LYS A 200 12.45 -45.17 25.82
CA LYS A 200 12.71 -44.49 24.53
C LYS A 200 11.51 -43.89 23.77
N ARG A 201 11.19 -42.63 24.10
CA ARG A 201 10.63 -41.62 23.17
C ARG A 201 11.08 -40.17 23.46
N ARG A 202 12.25 -39.95 24.06
CA ARG A 202 12.61 -38.61 24.61
C ARG A 202 13.45 -37.68 23.73
N SER A 203 13.95 -38.12 22.57
CA SER A 203 14.82 -37.23 21.76
C SER A 203 14.04 -36.16 20.99
N ALA A 204 12.85 -36.46 20.47
CA ALA A 204 12.07 -35.49 19.68
C ALA A 204 11.44 -34.39 20.54
N GLU A 205 11.02 -34.71 21.78
CA GLU A 205 10.50 -33.71 22.72
C GLU A 205 11.58 -32.74 23.20
N HIS A 206 12.81 -33.24 23.43
CA HIS A 206 13.92 -32.39 23.87
C HIS A 206 14.28 -31.36 22.79
N THR A 207 14.41 -31.76 21.52
CA THR A 207 14.68 -30.83 20.42
C THR A 207 13.52 -29.85 20.21
N ARG A 208 12.27 -30.30 20.38
CA ARG A 208 11.10 -29.42 20.26
C ARG A 208 11.06 -28.38 21.37
N LYS A 209 11.33 -28.76 22.62
CA LYS A 209 11.44 -27.81 23.75
C LYS A 209 12.64 -26.88 23.63
N GLU A 210 13.77 -27.34 23.07
CA GLU A 210 14.92 -26.47 22.85
C GLU A 210 14.67 -25.44 21.73
N LYS A 211 14.01 -25.86 20.63
CA LYS A 211 13.72 -24.97 19.50
C LYS A 211 12.49 -24.09 19.71
N LEU A 212 11.53 -24.51 20.53
CA LEU A 212 10.28 -23.78 20.79
C LEU A 212 10.13 -23.33 22.25
N GLY A 213 11.15 -23.52 23.10
CA GLY A 213 11.11 -23.13 24.52
C GLY A 213 10.93 -21.63 24.73
N PHE A 214 11.30 -20.82 23.74
CA PHE A 214 11.01 -19.38 23.72
C PHE A 214 9.51 -19.05 23.66
N LEU A 215 8.64 -20.00 23.26
CA LEU A 215 7.19 -19.83 23.28
C LEU A 215 6.61 -20.06 24.68
N ASP A 216 7.28 -20.87 25.50
CA ASP A 216 6.91 -21.11 26.89
C ASP A 216 7.45 -20.00 27.82
N GLU A 217 8.47 -19.26 27.36
CA GLU A 217 9.04 -18.12 28.06
C GLU A 217 8.10 -16.91 27.94
N LYS A 218 7.56 -16.47 29.08
CA LYS A 218 6.71 -15.27 29.12
C LYS A 218 7.56 -14.06 28.70
N PRO A 219 7.19 -13.33 27.64
CA PRO A 219 7.97 -12.17 27.21
C PRO A 219 8.03 -11.15 28.35
N SER A 220 9.23 -10.69 28.68
CA SER A 220 9.47 -9.69 29.73
C SER A 220 8.81 -8.34 29.41
N PHE A 221 8.53 -8.10 28.13
CA PHE A 221 7.87 -6.89 27.66
C PHE A 221 6.36 -6.98 27.84
N GLN A 222 5.85 -6.26 28.84
CA GLN A 222 4.42 -6.00 29.00
C GLN A 222 4.10 -4.60 28.47
N PRO A 223 3.65 -4.46 27.20
CA PRO A 223 3.25 -3.16 26.69
C PRO A 223 2.06 -2.66 27.51
N LYS A 224 2.11 -1.38 27.90
CA LYS A 224 0.93 -0.68 28.42
C LYS A 224 -0.01 -0.44 27.24
N ILE A 225 -0.80 -1.46 26.91
CA ILE A 225 -1.86 -1.35 25.93
C ILE A 225 -2.89 -0.41 26.56
N ILE A 226 -3.00 0.81 26.05
CA ILE A 226 -4.07 1.72 26.45
C ILE A 226 -5.33 1.22 25.73
N PRO A 227 -6.28 0.56 26.43
CA PRO A 227 -7.47 0.00 25.79
C PRO A 227 -8.46 1.10 25.42
N GLN A 228 -8.28 2.29 26.02
CA GLN A 228 -9.17 3.42 25.86
C GLN A 228 -8.75 4.25 24.66
N VAL A 229 -9.66 4.36 23.70
CA VAL A 229 -9.48 5.19 22.52
C VAL A 229 -9.36 6.65 22.97
N PRO A 230 -8.25 7.35 22.65
CA PRO A 230 -8.11 8.76 22.97
C PRO A 230 -9.23 9.58 22.33
N ASP A 231 -9.67 10.63 23.00
CA ASP A 231 -10.64 11.57 22.43
C ASP A 231 -9.97 12.40 21.31
N PHE A 232 -10.10 11.90 20.07
CA PHE A 232 -9.57 12.53 18.88
C PHE A 232 -10.16 13.93 18.63
N SER A 233 -11.38 14.19 19.09
CA SER A 233 -12.02 15.50 18.93
C SER A 233 -11.33 16.56 19.79
N ARG A 234 -11.02 16.22 21.05
CA ARG A 234 -10.22 17.09 21.93
C ARG A 234 -8.79 17.26 21.42
N LEU A 235 -8.16 16.17 20.94
CA LEU A 235 -6.79 16.23 20.44
C LEU A 235 -6.69 17.11 19.18
N HIS A 236 -7.64 16.99 18.27
CA HIS A 236 -7.72 17.81 17.06
C HIS A 236 -7.88 19.30 17.41
N LYS A 237 -8.78 19.63 18.35
CA LYS A 237 -8.95 21.01 18.83
C LYS A 237 -7.67 21.54 19.48
N ALA A 238 -7.00 20.74 20.31
CA ALA A 238 -5.74 21.12 20.95
C ALA A 238 -4.64 21.42 19.91
N LEU A 239 -4.52 20.57 18.89
CA LEU A 239 -3.55 20.74 17.81
C LEU A 239 -3.84 22.01 16.99
N GLN A 240 -5.10 22.27 16.68
CA GLN A 240 -5.50 23.50 15.99
C GLN A 240 -5.17 24.74 16.82
N THR A 241 -5.48 24.74 18.12
CA THR A 241 -5.12 25.86 19.01
C THR A 241 -3.62 26.06 19.12
N GLU A 242 -2.83 24.98 19.18
CA GLU A 242 -1.37 25.07 19.23
C GLU A 242 -0.78 25.63 17.94
N ALA A 243 -1.34 25.25 16.78
CA ALA A 243 -0.95 25.81 15.49
C ALA A 243 -1.17 27.32 15.42
N LEU A 244 -2.33 27.79 15.89
CA LEU A 244 -2.65 29.23 15.97
C LEU A 244 -1.71 29.98 16.92
N ARG A 245 -1.43 29.40 18.10
CA ARG A 245 -0.47 29.98 19.05
C ARG A 245 0.94 30.08 18.47
N LYS A 246 1.40 29.06 17.74
CA LYS A 246 2.71 29.06 17.07
C LYS A 246 2.79 30.07 15.93
N THR A 247 1.69 30.43 15.28
CA THR A 247 1.67 31.50 14.28
C THR A 247 1.71 32.88 14.92
N GLU A 248 1.07 33.06 16.08
CA GLU A 248 1.08 34.33 16.83
C GLU A 248 2.42 34.61 17.50
N SER A 249 3.10 33.58 18.01
CA SER A 249 4.29 33.72 18.85
C SER A 249 5.62 33.57 18.12
N ARG A 250 5.62 33.35 16.79
CA ARG A 250 6.87 33.34 16.01
C ARG A 250 7.23 34.78 15.68
N ASP A 251 8.14 35.34 16.47
CA ASP A 251 8.92 36.49 16.04
C ASP A 251 9.55 36.13 14.68
N VAL A 252 9.04 36.73 13.61
CA VAL A 252 9.54 36.56 12.25
C VAL A 252 11.05 36.78 12.31
N THR A 253 11.84 35.81 11.85
CA THR A 253 13.30 35.94 11.79
C THR A 253 13.63 37.25 11.09
N LYS A 254 14.04 38.26 11.87
CA LYS A 254 14.36 39.59 11.34
C LYS A 254 15.65 39.44 10.54
N CYS A 255 15.52 39.38 9.21
CA CYS A 255 16.67 39.47 8.32
C CYS A 255 17.33 40.82 8.56
N ARG A 256 18.50 40.82 9.22
CA ARG A 256 19.35 42.00 9.25
C ARG A 256 19.83 42.24 7.81
N PRO A 257 19.76 43.48 7.29
CA PRO A 257 20.34 43.78 6.00
C PRO A 257 21.84 43.44 6.07
N PHE A 258 22.27 42.50 5.23
CA PHE A 258 23.67 42.13 5.09
C PHE A 258 24.16 42.62 3.73
N HIS A 259 25.36 43.18 3.71
CA HIS A 259 25.98 43.63 2.48
C HIS A 259 26.50 42.39 1.73
N LEU A 260 25.80 42.02 0.67
CA LEU A 260 26.19 40.92 -0.20
C LEU A 260 27.45 41.32 -0.99
N ARG A 261 28.60 40.73 -0.65
CA ARG A 261 29.92 41.03 -1.28
C ARG A 261 29.99 40.75 -2.78
N THR A 262 28.94 40.17 -3.38
CA THR A 262 28.91 39.87 -4.82
C THR A 262 28.72 41.10 -5.68
N SER A 263 28.23 42.23 -5.15
CA SER A 263 28.13 43.49 -5.90
C SER A 263 29.49 44.15 -6.18
N ALA A 264 30.55 43.72 -5.48
CA ALA A 264 31.92 44.18 -5.68
C ALA A 264 32.76 43.21 -6.55
N LEU A 265 32.16 42.15 -7.08
CA LEU A 265 32.85 41.24 -7.99
C LEU A 265 32.81 41.83 -9.41
N PRO A 266 33.94 41.84 -10.14
CA PRO A 266 33.97 42.30 -11.52
C PRO A 266 33.06 41.42 -12.39
N GLU A 267 32.33 42.05 -13.32
CA GLU A 267 31.53 41.39 -14.35
C GLU A 267 32.39 40.32 -15.05
N ARG A 268 31.97 39.05 -15.03
CA ARG A 268 32.70 37.96 -15.65
C ARG A 268 32.76 38.22 -17.15
N GLN A 269 33.92 38.62 -17.67
CA GLN A 269 34.16 38.70 -19.11
C GLN A 269 33.88 37.34 -19.74
N ARG A 270 32.80 37.28 -20.53
CA ARG A 270 32.42 36.11 -21.31
C ARG A 270 33.46 35.93 -22.41
N MET A 271 34.46 35.10 -22.16
CA MET A 271 35.46 34.70 -23.15
C MET A 271 34.75 34.01 -24.32
N MET A 272 34.56 34.74 -25.42
CA MET A 272 34.27 34.12 -26.71
C MET A 272 35.60 33.56 -27.22
N SER A 273 35.77 32.25 -27.06
CA SER A 273 36.97 31.52 -27.47
C SER A 273 37.20 31.59 -28.98
N PRO A 274 38.39 31.98 -29.47
CA PRO A 274 38.78 31.72 -30.84
C PRO A 274 39.09 30.23 -31.01
N LYS A 275 38.59 29.66 -32.10
CA LYS A 275 38.91 28.35 -32.65
C LYS A 275 40.44 28.22 -32.78
N LYS A 276 41.08 27.34 -31.99
CA LYS A 276 42.23 26.49 -32.39
C LYS A 276 42.63 25.53 -31.25
N SER A 277 42.99 24.34 -31.69
CA SER A 277 43.31 23.09 -30.99
C SER A 277 44.43 23.18 -29.94
N GLN A 278 44.15 22.68 -28.72
CA GLN A 278 44.98 21.69 -28.00
C GLN A 278 44.21 21.18 -26.76
N GLU A 279 43.86 19.89 -26.75
CA GLU A 279 43.22 19.23 -25.60
C GLU A 279 44.17 19.11 -24.40
N PRO A 280 43.71 19.40 -23.18
CA PRO A 280 44.14 18.66 -21.99
C PRO A 280 43.12 17.53 -21.73
N LYS A 281 43.54 16.29 -21.96
CA LYS A 281 42.79 15.07 -21.63
C LYS A 281 42.71 14.92 -20.10
N LEU A 282 41.64 15.44 -19.51
CA LEU A 282 41.15 14.98 -18.21
C LEU A 282 39.94 14.10 -18.50
N SER A 283 40.18 12.79 -18.63
CA SER A 283 39.13 11.79 -18.79
C SER A 283 38.39 11.60 -17.46
N LEU A 284 37.56 12.58 -17.08
CA LEU A 284 36.47 12.33 -16.14
C LEU A 284 35.48 11.42 -16.87
N SER A 285 35.71 10.12 -16.72
CA SER A 285 34.84 9.05 -17.19
C SER A 285 33.46 9.25 -16.58
N ARG A 286 32.61 9.96 -17.32
CA ARG A 286 31.18 10.11 -17.05
C ARG A 286 30.58 8.71 -17.14
N SER A 287 30.40 8.07 -15.98
CA SER A 287 29.78 6.76 -15.87
C SER A 287 28.43 6.77 -16.60
N LYS A 288 28.39 6.10 -17.75
CA LYS A 288 27.17 5.82 -18.52
C LYS A 288 26.38 4.73 -17.81
N SER A 289 25.77 5.05 -16.66
CA SER A 289 24.88 4.12 -15.95
C SER A 289 23.57 4.77 -15.49
N LEU A 290 23.15 5.82 -16.19
CA LEU A 290 21.94 6.58 -15.88
C LEU A 290 20.96 6.52 -17.06
N GLY A 291 20.43 5.33 -17.34
CA GLY A 291 19.29 5.16 -18.27
C GLY A 291 18.00 5.85 -17.79
N ALA A 292 17.99 6.47 -16.61
CA ALA A 292 16.85 7.18 -16.04
C ALA A 292 17.05 8.70 -15.89
N LEU A 293 18.23 9.26 -16.16
CA LEU A 293 18.48 10.71 -16.05
C LEU A 293 18.67 11.40 -17.41
N THR A 294 18.72 10.65 -18.52
CA THR A 294 18.71 11.23 -19.88
C THR A 294 17.34 11.81 -20.27
N SER A 295 16.29 11.63 -19.46
CA SER A 295 14.98 12.27 -19.64
C SER A 295 14.85 13.64 -18.95
N LEU A 296 15.85 14.05 -18.16
CA LEU A 296 15.84 15.36 -17.52
C LEU A 296 16.44 16.40 -18.47
N SER A 297 15.74 17.52 -18.62
CA SER A 297 16.16 18.66 -19.46
C SER A 297 17.62 19.06 -19.19
N PRO A 298 18.41 19.43 -20.22
CA PRO A 298 19.81 19.85 -20.08
C PRO A 298 20.04 21.03 -19.12
N ASP A 299 18.97 21.74 -18.71
CA ASP A 299 19.00 22.82 -17.71
C ASP A 299 19.00 22.34 -16.25
N THR A 300 18.91 21.03 -15.99
CA THR A 300 18.95 20.52 -14.62
C THR A 300 20.39 20.46 -14.13
N LEU A 301 20.76 21.35 -13.20
CA LEU A 301 22.06 21.32 -12.51
C LEU A 301 22.35 19.91 -11.98
N PRO A 302 23.60 19.43 -12.00
CA PRO A 302 23.95 18.13 -11.43
C PRO A 302 23.51 18.06 -9.97
N THR A 303 22.39 17.39 -9.71
CA THR A 303 21.98 17.09 -8.34
C THR A 303 22.99 16.12 -7.77
N TYR A 304 23.81 16.58 -6.82
CA TYR A 304 24.74 15.73 -6.08
C TYR A 304 23.99 14.47 -5.63
N ILE A 305 24.47 13.30 -6.07
CA ILE A 305 23.86 12.02 -5.73
C ILE A 305 24.05 11.81 -4.22
N THR A 306 22.96 11.91 -3.46
CA THR A 306 22.98 11.64 -2.02
C THR A 306 23.28 10.17 -1.76
N ASP A 307 23.83 9.85 -0.58
CA ASP A 307 24.17 8.46 -0.25
C ASP A 307 22.95 7.54 -0.28
N ALA A 308 21.76 8.07 0.07
CA ALA A 308 20.50 7.34 -0.04
C ALA A 308 20.21 6.87 -1.47
N VAL A 309 20.44 7.72 -2.48
CA VAL A 309 20.25 7.36 -3.90
C VAL A 309 21.27 6.29 -4.31
N ARG A 310 22.52 6.40 -3.84
CA ARG A 310 23.57 5.38 -4.10
C ARG A 310 23.20 4.02 -3.50
N LYS A 311 22.74 4.00 -2.24
CA LYS A 311 22.30 2.78 -1.54
C LYS A 311 21.11 2.14 -2.25
N ARG A 312 20.11 2.95 -2.67
CA ARG A 312 18.98 2.47 -3.47
C ARG A 312 19.43 1.83 -4.77
N GLY A 313 20.34 2.48 -5.50
CA GLY A 313 20.90 1.96 -6.76
C GLY A 313 21.67 0.65 -6.58
N MET A 314 22.43 0.49 -5.48
CA MET A 314 23.09 -0.77 -5.16
C MET A 314 22.09 -1.87 -4.78
N ALA A 315 21.07 -1.55 -3.99
CA ALA A 315 20.04 -2.51 -3.60
C ALA A 315 19.27 -3.05 -4.81
N ILE A 316 18.92 -2.16 -5.76
CA ILE A 316 18.26 -2.56 -7.02
C ILE A 316 19.14 -3.51 -7.83
N ARG A 317 20.43 -3.19 -8.00
CA ARG A 317 21.38 -4.06 -8.72
C ARG A 317 21.51 -5.42 -8.06
N LYS A 318 21.72 -5.45 -6.74
CA LYS A 318 21.82 -6.70 -5.99
C LYS A 318 20.53 -7.52 -6.08
N SER A 319 19.36 -6.88 -6.02
CA SER A 319 18.08 -7.55 -6.19
C SER A 319 17.92 -8.16 -7.59
N LEU A 320 18.40 -7.46 -8.62
CA LEU A 320 18.34 -7.95 -10.00
C LEU A 320 19.26 -9.16 -10.20
N GLU A 321 20.50 -9.06 -9.71
CA GLU A 321 21.48 -10.14 -9.77
C GLU A 321 20.98 -11.40 -9.04
N MET A 322 20.42 -11.25 -7.84
CA MET A 322 19.82 -12.37 -7.10
C MET A 322 18.67 -13.05 -7.85
N ARG A 323 17.87 -12.28 -8.61
CA ARG A 323 16.79 -12.82 -9.42
C ARG A 323 17.36 -13.57 -10.63
N ASP A 324 18.35 -13.00 -11.29
CA ASP A 324 18.95 -13.58 -12.49
C ASP A 324 19.73 -14.86 -12.15
N SER A 325 20.42 -14.92 -11.00
CA SER A 325 21.05 -16.15 -10.50
C SER A 325 20.03 -17.27 -10.25
N LYS A 326 18.88 -16.96 -9.62
CA LYS A 326 17.80 -17.95 -9.44
C LYS A 326 17.22 -18.44 -10.76
N ASN A 327 17.06 -17.53 -11.72
CA ASN A 327 16.60 -17.89 -13.07
C ASN A 327 17.61 -18.80 -13.77
N HIS A 328 18.90 -18.54 -13.62
CA HIS A 328 19.97 -19.38 -14.15
C HIS A 328 19.95 -20.78 -13.52
N GLU A 329 19.85 -20.88 -12.19
CA GLU A 329 19.71 -22.17 -11.49
C GLU A 329 18.49 -22.97 -11.98
N HIS A 330 17.36 -22.31 -12.17
CA HIS A 330 16.16 -22.94 -12.72
C HIS A 330 16.35 -23.44 -14.15
N ALA A 331 17.02 -22.65 -15.01
CA ALA A 331 17.33 -23.04 -16.38
C ALA A 331 18.28 -24.26 -16.41
N GLU A 332 19.33 -24.24 -15.60
CA GLU A 332 20.27 -25.36 -15.45
C GLU A 332 19.57 -26.63 -14.95
N TRP A 333 18.69 -26.50 -13.97
CA TRP A 333 17.87 -27.61 -13.49
C TRP A 333 17.00 -28.20 -14.60
N LEU A 334 16.32 -27.35 -15.39
CA LEU A 334 15.47 -27.79 -16.49
C LEU A 334 16.27 -28.54 -17.56
N ARG A 335 17.49 -28.07 -17.87
CA ARG A 335 18.40 -28.75 -18.81
C ARG A 335 18.80 -30.12 -18.29
N LYS A 336 19.21 -30.21 -17.02
CA LYS A 336 19.55 -31.51 -16.37
C LYS A 336 18.36 -32.47 -16.36
N TYR A 337 17.17 -31.96 -16.02
CA TYR A 337 15.93 -32.74 -16.02
C TYR A 337 15.59 -33.27 -17.41
N GLN A 338 15.67 -32.43 -18.45
CA GLN A 338 15.43 -32.84 -19.84
C GLN A 338 16.41 -33.92 -20.28
N THR A 339 17.72 -33.73 -20.03
CA THR A 339 18.75 -34.73 -20.37
C THR A 339 18.48 -36.06 -19.66
N ARG A 340 18.16 -36.04 -18.36
CA ARG A 340 17.85 -37.25 -17.59
C ARG A 340 16.58 -37.93 -18.09
N SER A 341 15.53 -37.15 -18.39
CA SER A 341 14.27 -37.67 -18.94
C SER A 341 14.50 -38.30 -20.31
N GLN A 342 15.29 -37.68 -21.17
CA GLN A 342 15.62 -38.23 -22.49
C GLN A 342 16.45 -39.51 -22.38
N ALA A 343 17.44 -39.56 -21.48
CA ALA A 343 18.21 -40.77 -21.21
C ALA A 343 17.31 -41.91 -20.73
N MET A 344 16.40 -41.62 -19.78
CA MET A 344 15.42 -42.59 -19.29
C MET A 344 14.45 -43.05 -20.40
N LYS A 345 13.97 -42.14 -21.25
CA LYS A 345 13.13 -42.51 -22.40
C LYS A 345 13.86 -43.47 -23.35
N LYS A 346 15.15 -43.24 -23.61
CA LYS A 346 15.97 -44.14 -24.44
C LYS A 346 16.13 -45.51 -23.81
N THR A 347 16.45 -45.59 -22.52
CA THR A 347 16.62 -46.89 -21.84
C THR A 347 15.31 -47.66 -21.77
N VAL A 348 14.19 -47.00 -21.45
CA VAL A 348 12.86 -47.61 -21.45
C VAL A 348 12.47 -48.08 -22.84
N ALA A 349 12.70 -47.27 -23.88
CA ALA A 349 12.40 -47.66 -25.26
C ALA A 349 13.23 -48.87 -25.71
N LEU A 350 14.52 -48.92 -25.37
CA LEU A 350 15.37 -50.09 -25.64
C LEU A 350 14.87 -51.34 -24.91
N HIS A 351 14.50 -51.21 -23.64
CA HIS A 351 13.98 -52.32 -22.86
C HIS A 351 12.65 -52.83 -23.42
N ALA A 352 11.74 -51.92 -23.80
CA ALA A 352 10.48 -52.26 -24.44
C ALA A 352 10.70 -53.00 -25.77
N LYS A 353 11.62 -52.53 -26.62
CA LYS A 353 11.97 -53.20 -27.87
C LYS A 353 12.56 -54.60 -27.65
N PHE A 354 13.37 -54.79 -26.62
CA PHE A 354 13.93 -56.10 -26.31
C PHE A 354 12.87 -57.11 -25.86
N LEU A 355 11.82 -56.63 -25.18
CA LEU A 355 10.72 -57.46 -24.71
C LEU A 355 9.61 -57.66 -25.75
N ASP A 356 9.63 -56.91 -26.86
CA ASP A 356 8.64 -57.02 -27.92
C ASP A 356 9.02 -58.16 -28.88
N PRO A 357 8.19 -59.20 -29.02
CA PRO A 357 8.43 -60.28 -30.00
C PRO A 357 8.35 -59.80 -31.45
N HIS A 358 7.75 -58.63 -31.71
CA HIS A 358 7.56 -58.09 -33.06
C HIS A 358 8.58 -56.98 -33.36
N SER A 359 9.19 -57.03 -34.55
CA SER A 359 10.06 -55.94 -35.03
C SER A 359 9.24 -54.69 -35.36
N SER A 360 9.80 -53.51 -35.09
CA SER A 360 9.07 -52.27 -35.36
C SER A 360 8.92 -52.04 -36.87
N LEU A 361 7.76 -51.51 -37.29
CA LEU A 361 7.47 -51.25 -38.71
C LEU A 361 8.56 -50.39 -39.38
N LYS A 362 9.15 -49.44 -38.63
CA LYS A 362 10.24 -48.59 -39.11
C LYS A 362 11.49 -49.41 -39.47
N GLU A 363 11.88 -50.36 -38.61
CA GLU A 363 13.04 -51.22 -38.87
C GLU A 363 12.82 -52.13 -40.08
N VAL A 364 11.61 -52.67 -40.23
CA VAL A 364 11.23 -53.49 -41.40
C VAL A 364 11.22 -52.67 -42.69
N CYS A 365 10.71 -51.44 -42.67
CA CYS A 365 10.76 -50.55 -43.82
C CYS A 365 12.21 -50.20 -44.20
N ASP A 366 13.06 -49.87 -43.21
CA ASP A 366 14.47 -49.54 -43.43
C ASP A 366 15.25 -50.75 -43.98
N GLU A 367 14.97 -51.98 -43.51
CA GLU A 367 15.55 -53.20 -44.08
C GLU A 367 15.12 -53.45 -45.52
N LYS A 368 13.82 -53.32 -45.82
CA LYS A 368 13.32 -53.49 -47.20
C LYS A 368 13.90 -52.45 -48.15
N LEU A 369 14.04 -51.20 -47.71
CA LEU A 369 14.72 -50.15 -48.49
C LEU A 369 16.18 -50.53 -48.81
N LYS A 370 16.91 -51.10 -47.83
CA LYS A 370 18.28 -51.61 -48.05
C LYS A 370 18.36 -52.85 -48.94
N GLN A 371 17.30 -53.65 -49.01
CA GLN A 371 17.25 -54.81 -49.91
C GLN A 371 16.99 -54.41 -51.37
N HIS A 372 16.43 -53.22 -51.61
CA HIS A 372 16.07 -52.71 -52.93
C HIS A 372 17.00 -51.59 -53.44
N MET A 373 18.03 -51.24 -52.67
CA MET A 373 19.18 -50.43 -53.09
C MET A 373 20.38 -51.35 -53.26
#